data_AF-A0A9Q3DUA6-F1
#
_entry.id   AF-A0A9Q3DUA6-F1
#
_cell.length_a   1.000
_cell.length_b   1.000
_cell.length_c   1.000
_cell.angle_alpha   90.00
_cell.angle_beta   90.00
_cell.angle_gamma   90.00
#
_symmetry.space_group_name_H-M   'P 1'
#
loop_
_entity.id
_entity.type
_entity.pdbx_description
1 polymer ?
#
loop_
_entity_poly.entity_id
_entity_poly.type
_entity_poly.pdbx_seq_one_letter_code
_entity_poly.pdbx_strand_id
1 'polypeptide(L)'
;MRQDHGKHSWPWWKEQIISKLANNSWRFRMENPFEEAIFNIERDRPMSWFLKQKDRLTALHPYMSETMVNERILRKCGGDLEHAIRDRCIEPCSTEDYIKAMEDITTRKKIGRNWYKPLMDNKTSGKPIPKPNKPHCKAPLKFHKCGSTSHFANRCAKKDKNQ
;
A
#
# COMPACT_ATOMS: atom_id res chain seq x y z
N MET A 1 42.12 16.70 2.66
CA MET A 1 40.83 17.42 2.84
C MET A 1 40.94 18.53 3.89
N ARG A 2 41.01 18.25 5.21
CA ARG A 2 41.10 19.33 6.24
C ARG A 2 42.46 20.02 6.31
N GLN A 3 43.52 19.34 5.88
CA GLN A 3 44.89 19.89 5.84
C GLN A 3 45.18 20.71 4.57
N ASP A 4 44.42 20.53 3.48
CA ASP A 4 44.68 21.19 2.19
C ASP A 4 43.88 22.48 1.96
N HIS A 5 42.80 22.70 2.73
CA HIS A 5 41.84 23.78 2.49
C HIS A 5 41.80 24.87 3.59
N GLY A 6 42.75 24.91 4.52
CA GLY A 6 42.74 25.93 5.59
C GLY A 6 41.49 25.91 6.49
N LYS A 7 41.34 26.90 7.37
CA LYS A 7 40.21 27.02 8.32
C LYS A 7 39.00 27.68 7.65
N HIS A 8 38.24 26.91 6.85
CA HIS A 8 36.94 27.36 6.36
C HIS A 8 35.82 27.14 7.39
N SER A 9 34.77 27.95 7.31
CA SER A 9 33.58 27.87 8.16
C SER A 9 32.76 26.61 7.86
N TRP A 10 31.96 26.17 8.84
CA TRP A 10 31.10 24.98 8.68
C TRP A 10 30.11 25.08 7.49
N PRO A 11 29.46 26.22 7.21
CA PRO A 11 28.60 26.35 6.03
C PRO A 11 29.33 26.06 4.71
N TRP A 12 30.57 26.54 4.59
CA TRP A 12 31.39 26.28 3.41
C TRP A 12 31.74 24.79 3.28
N TRP A 13 32.14 24.14 4.37
CA TRP A 13 32.38 22.70 4.37
C TRP A 13 31.12 21.90 4.01
N LYS A 14 29.95 22.33 4.52
CA LYS A 14 28.67 21.72 4.19
C LYS A 14 28.38 21.82 2.68
N GLU A 15 28.61 22.98 2.07
CA GLU A 15 28.47 23.16 0.62
C GLU A 15 29.43 22.29 -0.18
N GLN A 16 30.70 22.20 0.23
CA GLN A 16 31.68 21.35 -0.46
C GLN A 16 31.33 19.86 -0.35
N ILE A 17 30.86 19.41 0.81
CA ILE A 17 30.39 18.05 1.02
C ILE A 17 29.16 17.77 0.14
N ILE A 18 28.18 18.68 0.11
CA ILE A 18 27.00 18.56 -0.76
C ILE A 18 27.45 18.53 -2.22
N SER A 19 28.33 19.43 -2.65
CA SER A 19 28.82 19.48 -4.04
C SER A 19 29.52 18.18 -4.47
N LYS A 20 30.35 17.60 -3.61
CA LYS A 20 31.09 16.36 -3.95
C LYS A 20 30.28 15.08 -3.77
N LEU A 21 29.38 15.02 -2.79
CA LEU A 21 28.65 13.80 -2.41
C LEU A 21 27.21 13.78 -2.89
N ALA A 22 26.53 14.92 -3.04
CA ALA A 22 25.17 15.00 -3.57
C ALA A 22 25.17 15.08 -5.12
N ASN A 23 25.98 14.22 -5.74
CA ASN A 23 25.96 14.03 -7.19
C ASN A 23 24.67 13.29 -7.61
N ASN A 24 24.37 13.29 -8.91
CA ASN A 24 23.16 12.66 -9.44
C ASN A 24 23.06 11.16 -9.06
N SER A 25 24.19 10.47 -8.91
CA SER A 25 24.23 9.07 -8.47
C SER A 25 23.78 8.89 -7.02
N TRP A 26 24.14 9.80 -6.11
CA TRP A 26 23.64 9.76 -4.73
C TRP A 26 22.14 10.04 -4.66
N ARG A 27 21.66 11.03 -5.43
CA ARG A 27 20.21 11.32 -5.52
C ARG A 27 19.44 10.10 -6.00
N PHE A 28 19.90 9.47 -7.08
CA PHE A 28 19.30 8.24 -7.60
C PHE A 28 19.31 7.10 -6.58
N ARG A 29 20.41 6.93 -5.83
CA ARG A 29 20.50 5.94 -4.74
C ARG A 29 19.55 6.21 -3.57
N MET A 30 19.12 7.45 -3.35
CA MET A 30 18.17 7.80 -2.29
C MET A 30 16.72 7.79 -2.79
N GLU A 31 16.49 8.21 -4.04
CA GLU A 31 15.17 8.29 -4.66
C GLU A 31 14.62 6.92 -5.03
N ASN A 32 15.40 6.05 -5.70
CA ASN A 32 14.91 4.72 -6.09
C ASN A 32 14.40 3.88 -4.92
N PRO A 33 15.11 3.78 -3.77
CA PRO A 33 14.60 2.99 -2.67
C PRO A 33 13.35 3.56 -2.02
N PHE A 34 13.06 4.86 -2.16
CA PHE A 34 11.78 5.43 -1.75
C PHE A 34 10.71 5.16 -2.80
N GLU A 35 11.04 5.27 -4.09
CA GLU A 35 10.09 5.03 -5.16
C GLU A 35 9.59 3.58 -5.20
N GLU A 36 10.50 2.62 -5.04
CA GLU A 36 10.21 1.19 -4.97
C GLU A 36 9.64 0.74 -3.61
N ALA A 37 9.71 1.58 -2.58
CA ALA A 37 9.22 1.22 -1.25
C ALA A 37 7.69 1.23 -1.22
N ILE A 38 7.11 0.03 -1.22
CA ILE A 38 5.69 -0.18 -0.97
C ILE A 38 5.55 -0.86 0.39
N PHE A 39 4.68 -0.32 1.23
CA PHE A 39 4.47 -0.85 2.58
C PHE A 39 3.76 -2.21 2.52
N ASN A 40 4.34 -3.20 3.20
CA ASN A 40 3.74 -4.52 3.34
C ASN A 40 3.46 -4.84 4.81
N ILE A 41 2.19 -5.08 5.14
CA ILE A 41 1.72 -5.31 6.52
C ILE A 41 2.33 -6.55 7.17
N GLU A 42 2.62 -7.58 6.38
CA GLU A 42 3.14 -8.85 6.90
C GLU A 42 4.65 -8.81 7.13
N ARG A 43 5.36 -7.97 6.37
CA ARG A 43 6.82 -7.87 6.41
C ARG A 43 7.33 -6.67 7.23
N ASP A 44 6.65 -5.54 7.11
CA ASP A 44 7.17 -4.25 7.53
C ASP A 44 6.51 -3.79 8.85
N ARG A 45 7.33 -3.34 9.80
CA ARG A 45 6.84 -2.70 11.03
C ARG A 45 6.47 -1.23 10.75
N PRO A 46 5.24 -0.78 11.03
CA PRO A 46 4.76 0.57 10.69
C PRO A 46 5.71 1.69 11.12
N MET A 47 6.06 1.78 12.41
CA MET A 47 6.94 2.83 12.94
C MET A 47 8.30 2.87 12.23
N SER A 48 9.00 1.74 12.19
CA SER A 48 10.34 1.65 11.61
C SER A 48 10.33 1.94 10.11
N TRP A 49 9.32 1.45 9.39
CA TRP A 49 9.19 1.69 7.96
C TRP A 49 8.89 3.16 7.66
N PHE A 50 7.96 3.77 8.40
CA PHE A 50 7.57 5.17 8.21
C PHE A 50 8.73 6.12 8.46
N LEU A 51 9.44 5.94 9.60
CA LEU A 51 10.61 6.77 9.94
C LEU A 51 11.72 6.64 8.89
N LYS A 52 11.97 5.42 8.38
CA LYS A 52 12.94 5.21 7.30
C LYS A 52 12.58 5.96 6.02
N GLN A 53 11.31 6.06 5.67
CA GLN A 53 10.88 6.85 4.51
C GLN A 53 10.94 8.35 4.78
N LYS A 54 10.63 8.79 6.01
CA LYS A 54 10.79 10.19 6.45
C LYS A 54 12.25 10.63 6.33
N ASP A 55 13.20 9.83 6.78
CA ASP A 55 14.64 10.13 6.68
C ASP A 55 15.11 10.26 5.22
N ARG A 56 14.63 9.37 4.33
CA ARG A 56 14.93 9.44 2.89
C ARG A 56 14.38 10.71 2.25
N LEU A 57 13.12 11.05 2.53
CA LEU A 57 12.48 12.22 1.95
C LEU A 57 13.06 13.52 2.48
N THR A 58 13.35 13.62 3.78
CA THR A 58 14.00 14.81 4.36
C THR A 58 15.42 15.00 3.84
N ALA A 59 16.15 13.91 3.55
CA ALA A 59 17.45 13.99 2.89
C ALA A 59 17.38 14.49 1.43
N LEU A 60 16.34 14.10 0.69
CA LEU A 60 16.12 14.52 -0.69
C LEU A 60 15.51 15.93 -0.81
N HIS A 61 14.61 16.27 0.11
CA HIS A 61 13.80 17.48 0.11
C HIS A 61 13.79 18.13 1.50
N PRO A 62 14.90 18.76 1.92
CA PRO A 62 15.03 19.31 3.28
C PRO A 62 14.09 20.49 3.57
N TYR A 63 13.51 21.11 2.54
CA TYR A 63 12.60 22.25 2.66
C TYR A 63 11.11 21.84 2.55
N MET A 64 10.81 20.54 2.47
CA MET A 64 9.43 20.05 2.42
C MET A 64 8.78 20.12 3.80
N SER A 65 7.51 20.54 3.86
CA SER A 65 6.78 20.54 5.13
C SER A 65 6.59 19.11 5.66
N GLU A 66 6.49 18.97 6.98
CA GLU A 66 6.26 17.67 7.62
C GLU A 66 4.95 17.02 7.12
N THR A 67 3.90 17.81 6.93
CA THR A 67 2.62 17.35 6.37
C THR A 67 2.80 16.75 4.98
N MET A 68 3.49 17.44 4.08
CA MET A 68 3.76 16.94 2.72
C MET A 68 4.63 15.68 2.72
N VAL A 69 5.60 15.58 3.63
CA VAL A 69 6.41 14.37 3.81
C VAL A 69 5.51 13.21 4.23
N ASN A 70 4.67 13.40 5.24
CA ASN A 70 3.76 12.36 5.74
C ASN A 70 2.77 11.90 4.66
N GLU A 71 2.19 12.83 3.89
CA GLU A 71 1.30 12.50 2.78
C GLU A 71 1.99 11.71 1.67
N ARG A 72 3.23 12.06 1.30
CA ARG A 72 4.01 11.31 0.31
C ARG A 72 4.28 9.88 0.77
N ILE A 73 4.62 9.70 2.04
CA ILE A 73 4.81 8.37 2.63
C ILE A 73 3.48 7.60 2.61
N LEU A 74 2.36 8.26 2.90
CA LEU A 74 1.06 7.61 2.95
C LEU A 74 0.64 7.03 1.58
N ARG A 75 0.94 7.72 0.48
CA ARG A 75 0.70 7.22 -0.89
C ARG A 75 1.42 5.90 -1.19
N LYS A 76 2.50 5.59 -0.47
CA LYS A 76 3.24 4.32 -0.59
C LYS A 76 2.61 3.18 0.21
N CYS A 77 1.64 3.46 1.08
CA CYS A 77 0.78 2.45 1.71
C CYS A 77 -0.33 1.99 0.75
N GLY A 78 -0.96 2.95 0.08
CA GLY A 78 -1.95 2.75 -0.97
C GLY A 78 -3.26 2.05 -0.55
N GLY A 79 -4.25 2.12 -1.45
CA GLY A 79 -5.54 1.45 -1.34
C GLY A 79 -6.30 1.76 -0.05
N ASP A 80 -6.94 0.74 0.51
CA ASP A 80 -7.76 0.84 1.73
C ASP A 80 -6.95 1.28 2.95
N LEU A 81 -5.64 0.99 2.99
CA LEU A 81 -4.79 1.35 4.11
C LEU A 81 -4.53 2.86 4.13
N GLU A 82 -4.20 3.46 2.98
CA GLU A 82 -4.07 4.92 2.84
C GLU A 82 -5.36 5.63 3.27
N HIS A 83 -6.51 5.18 2.76
CA HIS A 83 -7.80 5.80 3.09
C HIS A 83 -8.13 5.69 4.58
N ALA A 84 -7.94 4.49 5.17
CA ALA A 84 -8.23 4.27 6.58
C ALA A 84 -7.33 5.07 7.53
N ILE A 85 -6.07 5.33 7.15
CA ILE A 85 -5.16 6.17 7.92
C ILE A 85 -5.59 7.64 7.79
N ARG A 86 -5.89 8.11 6.58
CA ARG A 86 -6.34 9.49 6.34
C ARG A 86 -7.61 9.82 7.13
N ASP A 87 -8.55 8.89 7.21
CA ASP A 87 -9.79 9.05 7.96
C ASP A 87 -9.57 9.24 9.48
N ARG A 88 -8.44 8.74 10.02
CA ARG A 88 -8.06 8.92 11.43
C ARG A 88 -7.18 10.14 11.69
N CYS A 89 -6.58 10.70 10.65
CA CYS A 89 -5.60 11.78 10.74
C CYS A 89 -6.25 13.08 10.23
N ILE A 90 -7.08 13.70 11.07
CA ILE A 90 -7.69 15.01 10.77
C ILE A 90 -6.66 16.10 11.01
N GLU A 91 -6.47 17.01 10.07
CA GLU A 91 -5.47 18.08 10.19
C GLU A 91 -5.77 19.07 11.32
N PRO A 92 -4.73 19.58 12.02
CA PRO A 92 -3.31 19.29 11.85
C PRO A 92 -2.90 17.96 12.50
N CYS A 93 -2.13 17.14 11.78
CA CYS A 93 -1.75 15.79 12.21
C CYS A 93 -0.22 15.62 12.19
N SER A 94 0.36 15.17 13.30
CA SER A 94 1.80 14.98 13.44
C SER A 94 2.27 13.66 12.83
N THR A 95 3.58 13.50 12.58
CA THR A 95 4.12 12.19 12.15
C THR A 95 3.77 11.07 13.15
N GLU A 96 3.74 11.37 14.45
CA GLU A 96 3.41 10.38 15.49
C GLU A 96 1.96 9.89 15.35
N ASP A 97 1.04 10.79 15.04
CA ASP A 97 -0.37 10.44 14.83
C ASP A 97 -0.56 9.54 13.61
N TYR A 98 0.14 9.81 12.49
CA TYR A 98 0.16 8.93 11.32
C TYR A 98 0.69 7.53 11.68
N ILE A 99 1.79 7.46 12.43
CA ILE A 99 2.37 6.18 12.86
C ILE A 99 1.40 5.42 13.76
N LYS A 100 0.79 6.10 14.74
CA LYS A 100 -0.17 5.51 15.68
C LYS A 100 -1.41 5.00 14.95
N ALA A 101 -1.95 5.75 13.99
CA ALA A 101 -3.07 5.32 13.17
C ALA A 101 -2.71 4.10 12.31
N MET A 102 -1.52 4.10 11.71
CA MET A 102 -1.01 3.00 10.92
C MET A 102 -0.80 1.73 11.76
N GLU A 103 -0.24 1.85 12.97
CA GLU A 103 -0.12 0.74 13.93
C GLU A 103 -1.49 0.20 14.35
N ASP A 104 -2.44 1.06 14.72
CA ASP A 104 -3.81 0.67 15.09
C ASP A 104 -4.50 -0.13 13.97
N ILE A 105 -4.42 0.35 12.72
CA ILE A 105 -5.07 -0.30 11.58
C ILE A 105 -4.44 -1.65 11.25
N THR A 106 -3.10 -1.69 11.21
CA THR A 106 -2.35 -2.91 10.84
C THR A 106 -2.47 -4.00 11.91
N THR A 107 -2.43 -3.62 13.19
CA THR A 107 -2.50 -4.57 14.31
C THR A 107 -3.92 -5.01 14.63
N ARG A 108 -4.90 -4.10 14.62
CA ARG A 108 -6.28 -4.41 15.08
C ARG A 108 -7.22 -4.75 13.95
N LYS A 109 -7.16 -4.06 12.81
CA LYS A 109 -8.12 -4.23 11.71
C LYS A 109 -7.62 -5.11 10.56
N LYS A 110 -6.31 -5.38 10.48
CA LYS A 110 -5.68 -6.21 9.42
C LYS A 110 -6.02 -5.75 7.99
N ILE A 111 -6.39 -4.49 7.81
CA ILE A 111 -6.74 -3.86 6.53
C ILE A 111 -5.46 -3.65 5.71
N GLY A 112 -5.47 -4.01 4.42
CA GLY A 112 -4.37 -3.74 3.47
C GLY A 112 -3.43 -4.92 3.18
N ARG A 113 -3.69 -6.12 3.71
CA ARG A 113 -2.86 -7.33 3.45
C ARG A 113 -2.83 -7.77 1.98
N ASN A 114 -3.77 -7.27 1.17
CA ASN A 114 -3.94 -7.70 -0.21
C ASN A 114 -3.61 -6.60 -1.24
N TRP A 115 -3.09 -5.45 -0.79
CA TRP A 115 -2.82 -4.29 -1.65
C TRP A 115 -1.65 -4.52 -2.61
N TYR A 116 -0.53 -5.05 -2.11
CA TYR A 116 0.63 -5.34 -2.93
C TYR A 116 0.78 -6.85 -3.15
N LYS A 117 0.09 -7.35 -4.17
CA LYS A 117 0.47 -8.61 -4.82
C LYS A 117 1.13 -8.23 -6.15
N PRO A 118 2.45 -8.42 -6.30
CA PRO A 118 3.01 -8.52 -7.64
C PRO A 118 2.16 -9.58 -8.37
N LEU A 119 1.66 -9.26 -9.56
CA LEU A 119 1.14 -10.26 -10.49
C LEU A 119 2.29 -11.23 -10.75
N MET A 120 2.39 -12.26 -9.92
CA MET A 120 3.28 -13.38 -10.16
C MET A 120 2.68 -14.11 -11.34
N ASP A 121 3.29 -13.93 -12.51
CA ASP A 121 3.11 -14.81 -13.65
C ASP A 121 3.45 -16.23 -13.18
N ASN A 122 2.41 -17.03 -12.94
CA ASN A 122 2.55 -18.43 -12.60
C ASN A 122 3.08 -19.19 -13.83
N LYS A 123 4.40 -19.22 -14.00
CA LYS A 123 5.07 -20.26 -14.80
C LYS A 123 5.38 -21.46 -13.91
N THR A 124 4.45 -22.41 -13.98
CA THR A 124 4.48 -23.85 -13.71
C THR A 124 5.82 -24.48 -13.29
N SER A 125 5.83 -25.14 -12.12
CA SER A 125 6.37 -26.51 -12.00
C SER A 125 5.89 -27.22 -10.72
N GLY A 126 5.19 -28.35 -10.90
CA GLY A 126 5.27 -29.51 -10.00
C GLY A 126 4.28 -29.66 -8.84
N LYS A 127 2.98 -29.85 -9.11
CA LYS A 127 2.09 -30.67 -8.25
C LYS A 127 1.16 -31.54 -9.12
N PRO A 128 0.90 -32.80 -8.73
CA PRO A 128 0.17 -33.75 -9.57
C PRO A 128 -1.28 -33.31 -9.76
N ILE A 129 -1.74 -33.47 -11.00
CA ILE A 129 -3.08 -33.13 -11.50
C ILE A 129 -4.15 -33.79 -10.63
N PRO A 130 -5.06 -33.04 -9.98
CA PRO A 130 -6.34 -33.60 -9.54
C PRO A 130 -7.17 -33.89 -10.79
N LYS A 131 -7.65 -35.13 -10.90
CA LYS A 131 -8.59 -35.59 -11.94
C LYS A 131 -9.71 -34.55 -12.15
N PRO A 132 -10.19 -34.34 -13.40
CA PRO A 132 -11.25 -33.37 -13.66
C PRO A 132 -12.51 -33.79 -12.90
N ASN A 133 -12.85 -33.03 -11.86
CA ASN A 133 -14.17 -33.11 -11.26
C ASN A 133 -15.18 -32.69 -12.33
N LYS A 134 -16.17 -33.58 -12.54
CA LYS A 134 -17.33 -33.39 -13.41
C LYS A 134 -17.84 -31.95 -13.31
N PRO A 135 -18.31 -31.33 -14.41
CA PRO A 135 -19.01 -30.07 -14.32
C PRO A 135 -20.17 -30.26 -13.36
N HIS A 136 -20.16 -29.54 -12.24
CA HIS A 136 -21.33 -29.45 -11.40
C HIS A 136 -22.31 -28.55 -12.17
N CYS A 137 -23.02 -29.15 -13.12
CA CYS A 137 -24.23 -28.58 -13.68
C CYS A 137 -25.17 -28.38 -12.49
N LYS A 138 -25.21 -27.15 -11.96
CA LYS A 138 -26.28 -26.75 -11.07
C LYS A 138 -27.56 -27.00 -11.86
N ALA A 139 -28.30 -28.04 -11.48
CA ALA A 139 -29.61 -28.29 -12.05
C ALA A 139 -30.40 -26.97 -11.95
N PRO A 140 -31.16 -26.58 -12.99
CA PRO A 140 -31.95 -25.36 -12.93
C PRO A 140 -32.83 -25.44 -11.68
N LEU A 141 -32.70 -24.45 -10.78
CA LEU A 141 -33.57 -24.35 -9.61
C LEU A 141 -35.01 -24.24 -10.14
N LYS A 142 -35.78 -25.33 -10.02
CA LYS A 142 -37.21 -25.31 -10.31
C LYS A 142 -37.89 -24.50 -9.22
N PHE A 143 -38.65 -23.49 -9.61
CA PHE A 143 -39.36 -22.65 -8.66
C PHE A 143 -40.56 -23.39 -8.06
N HIS A 144 -40.65 -23.46 -6.74
CA HIS A 144 -41.68 -24.23 -6.01
C HIS A 144 -43.14 -23.81 -6.32
N LYS A 145 -43.38 -22.61 -6.88
CA LYS A 145 -44.73 -22.12 -7.18
C LYS A 145 -45.24 -22.35 -8.61
N CYS A 146 -44.35 -22.46 -9.60
CA CYS A 146 -44.78 -22.53 -11.02
C CYS A 146 -44.05 -23.56 -11.88
N GLY A 147 -43.01 -24.21 -11.35
CA GLY A 147 -42.26 -25.28 -12.02
C GLY A 147 -41.42 -24.85 -13.25
N SER A 148 -41.49 -23.58 -13.68
CA SER A 148 -40.79 -23.10 -14.87
C SER A 148 -39.45 -22.43 -14.54
N THR A 149 -38.47 -22.58 -15.42
CA THR A 149 -37.12 -22.00 -15.34
C THR A 149 -36.94 -20.72 -16.16
N SER A 150 -38.01 -20.25 -16.82
CA SER A 150 -37.94 -19.17 -17.81
C SER A 150 -37.95 -17.75 -17.21
N HIS A 151 -38.03 -17.60 -15.89
CA HIS A 151 -38.03 -16.29 -15.22
C HIS A 151 -37.52 -16.41 -13.79
N PHE A 152 -37.02 -15.29 -13.25
CA PHE A 152 -36.62 -15.20 -11.85
C PHE A 152 -37.84 -15.19 -10.93
N ALA A 153 -37.70 -15.79 -9.74
CA ALA A 153 -38.71 -15.91 -8.68
C ALA A 153 -39.59 -14.66 -8.47
N ASN A 154 -38.95 -13.49 -8.49
CA ASN A 154 -39.54 -12.20 -8.16
C ASN A 154 -40.40 -11.63 -9.31
N ARG A 155 -40.38 -12.28 -10.47
CA ARG A 155 -41.13 -11.88 -11.68
C ARG A 155 -42.09 -12.97 -12.16
N CYS A 156 -42.52 -13.87 -11.27
CA CYS A 156 -43.50 -14.89 -11.60
C CYS A 156 -44.91 -14.28 -11.77
N ALA A 157 -45.46 -14.36 -12.99
CA ALA A 157 -46.77 -13.78 -13.32
C ALA A 157 -47.97 -14.69 -12.94
N LYS A 158 -47.75 -15.90 -12.42
CA LYS A 158 -48.84 -16.80 -11.99
C LYS A 158 -49.25 -16.47 -10.56
N LYS A 159 -50.48 -15.99 -10.37
CA LYS A 159 -51.11 -15.83 -9.05
C LYS A 159 -51.47 -17.20 -8.46
N ASP A 160 -51.32 -17.33 -7.15
CA ASP A 160 -51.64 -18.55 -6.38
C ASP A 160 -53.06 -19.05 -6.73
N LYS A 161 -53.16 -20.30 -7.20
CA LYS A 161 -54.44 -21.01 -7.24
C LYS A 161 -54.55 -21.79 -5.93
N ASN A 162 -55.20 -21.18 -4.94
CA ASN A 162 -55.67 -21.90 -3.77
C ASN A 162 -57.18 -21.68 -3.62
N GLN A 163 -57.96 -22.42 -4.43
CA GLN A 163 -59.22 -23.07 -4.07
C GLN A 163 -59.63 -24.03 -5.19
#